data_AF-A0A7W7J0P4-F1
#
_entry.id   AF-A0A7W7J0P4-F1
#
_cell.length_a   1.000
_cell.length_b   1.000
_cell.length_c   1.000
_cell.angle_alpha   90.00
_cell.angle_beta   90.00
_cell.angle_gamma   90.00
#
_symmetry.space_group_name_H-M   'P 1'
#
loop_
_entity.id
_entity.type
_entity.pdbx_description
1 polymer ?
#
loop_
_entity_poly.entity_id
_entity_poly.type
_entity_poly.pdbx_seq_one_letter_code
_entity_poly.pdbx_strand_id
1 'polypeptide(L)'
;MKFYLILLSLLFSCNCIAQKQELQRTIEQFFEGFHQKDSIKMKLVCSDKMILQSISENSIKGNKLSDESVKDFYKSIATIPTNLKFQEKILSYSIQIDGSMAHVWTPYEFYVNDKLSHSGVNAFTLFKENDKWKIIYLIDTRRK
;
A
#
# COMPACT_ATOMS: atom_id res chain seq x y z
N MET A 1 -3.08 -15.80 40.12
CA MET A 1 -3.81 -14.76 39.35
C MET A 1 -2.87 -13.81 38.61
N LYS A 2 -1.88 -13.17 39.27
CA LYS A 2 -0.90 -12.28 38.60
C LYS A 2 -0.14 -12.94 37.42
N PHE A 3 0.31 -14.18 37.58
CA PHE A 3 1.00 -14.91 36.50
C PHE A 3 0.13 -15.14 35.26
N TYR A 4 -1.14 -15.54 35.44
CA TYR A 4 -2.09 -15.73 34.34
C TYR A 4 -2.44 -14.41 33.64
N LEU A 5 -2.51 -13.29 34.37
CA LEU A 5 -2.72 -11.96 33.79
C LEU A 5 -1.53 -11.51 32.94
N ILE A 6 -0.30 -11.79 33.37
CA ILE A 6 0.92 -11.51 32.59
C ILE A 6 0.98 -12.39 31.34
N LEU A 7 0.61 -13.67 31.45
CA LEU A 7 0.59 -14.57 30.30
C LEU A 7 -0.46 -14.14 29.26
N LEU A 8 -1.65 -13.72 29.71
CA LEU A 8 -2.70 -13.24 28.82
C LEU A 8 -2.29 -11.96 28.08
N SER A 9 -1.65 -10.99 28.76
CA SER A 9 -1.20 -9.75 28.13
C SER A 9 -0.09 -9.97 27.10
N LEU A 10 0.81 -10.94 27.34
CA LEU A 10 1.83 -11.37 26.38
C LEU A 10 1.21 -11.92 25.08
N LEU A 11 0.20 -12.78 25.20
CA LEU A 11 -0.49 -13.38 24.03
C LEU A 11 -1.19 -12.32 23.15
N PHE A 12 -1.85 -11.32 23.75
CA PHE A 12 -2.48 -10.24 23.00
C PHE A 12 -1.46 -9.37 22.25
N SER A 13 -0.32 -9.08 22.89
CA SER A 13 0.74 -8.26 22.27
C SER A 13 1.36 -8.97 21.05
N CYS A 14 1.60 -10.28 21.13
CA CYS A 14 2.09 -11.07 20.00
C CYS A 14 1.13 -11.07 18.81
N ASN A 15 -0.18 -11.18 19.06
CA ASN A 15 -1.19 -11.15 18.00
C ASN A 15 -1.20 -9.81 17.25
N CYS A 16 -1.09 -8.68 17.96
CA CYS A 16 -1.02 -7.36 17.34
C CYS A 16 0.22 -7.20 16.46
N ILE A 17 1.38 -7.67 16.92
CA ILE A 17 2.63 -7.64 16.13
C ILE A 17 2.50 -8.51 14.87
N ALA A 18 1.93 -9.71 15.00
CA ALA A 18 1.71 -10.61 13.87
C ALA A 18 0.80 -10.00 12.80
N GLN A 19 -0.32 -9.39 13.20
CA GLN A 19 -1.24 -8.73 12.26
C GLN A 19 -0.59 -7.56 11.52
N LYS A 20 0.19 -6.72 12.23
CA LYS A 20 0.97 -5.65 11.59
C LYS A 20 1.95 -6.18 10.56
N GLN A 21 2.61 -7.29 10.85
CA GLN A 21 3.55 -7.93 9.92
C GLN A 21 2.84 -8.51 8.69
N GLU A 22 1.66 -9.12 8.85
CA GLU A 22 0.85 -9.59 7.72
C GLU A 22 0.38 -8.45 6.80
N LEU A 23 -0.05 -7.33 7.38
CA LEU A 23 -0.43 -6.13 6.63
C LEU A 23 0.75 -5.56 5.83
N GLN A 24 1.91 -5.43 6.48
CA GLN A 24 3.13 -4.97 5.81
C GLN A 24 3.50 -5.91 4.66
N ARG A 25 3.50 -7.24 4.88
CA ARG A 25 3.77 -8.22 3.82
C ARG A 25 2.79 -8.14 2.65
N THR A 26 1.52 -7.89 2.92
CA THR A 26 0.48 -7.72 1.88
C THR A 26 0.82 -6.52 0.98
N ILE A 27 1.24 -5.41 1.58
CA ILE A 27 1.66 -4.21 0.85
C ILE A 27 3.00 -4.43 0.13
N GLU A 28 3.95 -5.14 0.74
CA GLU A 28 5.21 -5.51 0.09
C GLU A 28 4.97 -6.38 -1.15
N GLN A 29 4.05 -7.34 -1.10
CA GLN A 29 3.65 -8.15 -2.26
C GLN A 29 3.00 -7.30 -3.38
N PHE A 30 2.21 -6.29 -3.01
CA PHE A 30 1.68 -5.32 -3.96
C PHE A 30 2.82 -4.58 -4.68
N PHE A 31 3.78 -4.04 -3.91
CA PHE A 31 4.93 -3.33 -4.48
C PHE A 31 5.87 -4.25 -5.25
N GLU A 32 5.99 -5.52 -4.87
CA GLU A 32 6.77 -6.50 -5.61
C GLU A 32 6.17 -6.72 -7.01
N GLY A 33 4.85 -6.93 -7.10
CA GLY A 33 4.15 -7.00 -8.38
C GLY A 33 4.26 -5.70 -9.18
N PHE A 34 4.14 -4.55 -8.52
CA PHE A 34 4.29 -3.24 -9.12
C PHE A 34 5.66 -3.05 -9.78
N HIS A 35 6.75 -3.31 -9.06
CA HIS A 35 8.12 -3.19 -9.59
C HIS A 35 8.44 -4.23 -10.66
N GLN A 36 7.86 -5.44 -10.56
CA GLN A 36 7.98 -6.50 -11.56
C GLN A 36 7.11 -6.24 -12.80
N LYS A 37 6.28 -5.18 -12.82
CA LYS A 37 5.28 -4.90 -13.85
C LYS A 37 4.25 -6.04 -14.00
N ASP A 38 4.07 -6.82 -12.94
CA ASP A 38 3.20 -7.98 -12.87
C ASP A 38 1.87 -7.61 -12.21
N SER A 39 0.93 -7.18 -13.05
CA SER A 39 -0.42 -6.84 -12.60
C SER A 39 -1.21 -8.05 -12.07
N ILE A 40 -0.84 -9.29 -12.42
CA ILE A 40 -1.50 -10.50 -11.90
C ILE A 40 -1.09 -10.68 -10.44
N LYS A 41 0.20 -10.54 -10.13
CA LYS A 41 0.71 -10.59 -8.77
C LYS A 41 0.12 -9.50 -7.88
N MET A 42 -0.03 -8.27 -8.39
CA MET A 42 -0.71 -7.20 -7.67
C MET A 42 -2.16 -7.56 -7.32
N LYS A 43 -2.91 -8.13 -8.27
CA LYS A 43 -4.31 -8.54 -8.07
C LYS A 43 -4.48 -9.57 -6.96
N LEU A 44 -3.48 -10.41 -6.67
CA LEU A 44 -3.57 -11.41 -5.60
C LEU A 44 -3.77 -10.79 -4.21
N VAL A 45 -3.36 -9.54 -4.00
CA VAL A 45 -3.49 -8.81 -2.73
C VAL A 45 -4.49 -7.67 -2.78
N CYS A 46 -5.17 -7.47 -3.91
CA CYS A 46 -6.23 -6.48 -4.07
C CYS A 46 -7.61 -7.15 -4.04
N SER A 47 -8.63 -6.40 -3.62
CA SER A 47 -10.03 -6.76 -3.81
C SER A 47 -10.49 -6.38 -5.22
N ASP A 48 -11.45 -7.12 -5.78
CA ASP A 48 -12.10 -6.77 -7.05
C ASP A 48 -12.89 -5.44 -6.97
N LYS A 49 -13.13 -4.93 -5.76
CA LYS A 49 -13.81 -3.64 -5.49
C LYS A 49 -12.84 -2.52 -5.11
N MET A 50 -11.56 -2.63 -5.46
CA MET A 50 -10.56 -1.63 -5.11
C MET A 50 -10.93 -0.25 -5.68
N ILE A 51 -10.72 0.80 -4.89
CA ILE A 51 -10.81 2.20 -5.34
C ILE A 51 -9.39 2.76 -5.43
N LEU A 52 -9.13 3.58 -6.45
CA LEU A 52 -7.86 4.28 -6.63
C LEU A 52 -8.09 5.77 -6.80
N GLN A 53 -7.36 6.56 -6.03
CA GLN A 53 -7.36 8.01 -6.13
C GLN A 53 -5.93 8.55 -6.04
N SER A 54 -5.71 9.74 -6.60
CA SER A 54 -4.43 10.42 -6.51
C SER A 54 -4.65 11.91 -6.30
N ILE A 55 -3.81 12.51 -5.47
CA ILE A 55 -3.76 13.95 -5.21
C ILE A 55 -2.44 14.46 -5.77
N SER A 56 -2.50 15.18 -6.89
CA SER A 56 -1.33 15.92 -7.38
C SER A 56 -1.24 17.25 -6.64
N GLU A 57 -0.13 17.48 -5.94
CA GLU A 57 0.12 18.73 -5.22
C GLU A 57 1.02 19.66 -6.05
N ASN A 58 0.61 20.91 -6.22
CA ASN A 58 1.37 21.92 -6.94
C ASN A 58 1.25 23.29 -6.25
N SER A 59 2.38 23.90 -5.94
CA SER A 59 2.43 25.17 -5.21
C SER A 59 1.84 26.37 -5.98
N ILE A 60 1.75 26.28 -7.32
CA ILE A 60 1.27 27.37 -8.19
C ILE A 60 -0.18 27.14 -8.61
N LYS A 61 -0.51 25.90 -9.01
CA LYS A 61 -1.82 25.54 -9.58
C LYS A 61 -2.82 24.99 -8.54
N GLY A 62 -2.38 24.78 -7.30
CA GLY A 62 -3.16 24.14 -6.26
C GLY A 62 -3.19 22.61 -6.39
N ASN A 63 -3.90 21.98 -5.46
CA ASN A 63 -4.03 20.53 -5.39
C ASN A 63 -5.19 20.05 -6.26
N LYS A 64 -5.03 18.88 -6.88
CA LYS A 64 -6.08 18.24 -7.69
C LYS A 64 -6.25 16.78 -7.30
N LEU A 65 -7.47 16.40 -6.96
CA LEU A 65 -7.91 15.02 -6.77
C LEU A 65 -8.34 14.42 -8.11
N SER A 66 -7.96 13.17 -8.37
CA SER A 66 -8.41 12.40 -9.52
C SER A 66 -8.66 10.95 -9.14
N ASP A 67 -9.73 10.38 -9.69
CA ASP A 67 -10.00 8.95 -9.66
C ASP A 67 -9.22 8.22 -10.76
N GLU A 68 -8.76 7.00 -10.47
CA GLU A 68 -8.19 6.08 -11.46
C GLU A 68 -9.00 4.79 -11.54
N SER A 69 -9.30 4.35 -12.75
CA SER A 69 -9.92 3.04 -12.99
C SER A 69 -8.94 1.92 -12.68
N VAL A 70 -9.32 0.97 -11.83
CA VAL A 70 -8.50 -0.22 -11.50
C VAL A 70 -8.05 -0.98 -12.76
N LYS A 71 -8.91 -1.06 -13.76
CA LYS A 71 -8.58 -1.71 -15.04
C LYS A 71 -7.46 -0.96 -15.76
N ASP A 72 -7.54 0.37 -15.81
CA ASP A 72 -6.57 1.20 -16.50
C ASP A 72 -5.25 1.27 -15.72
N PHE A 73 -5.32 1.26 -14.38
CA PHE A 73 -4.15 1.12 -13.51
C PHE A 73 -3.38 -0.18 -13.81
N TYR A 74 -4.03 -1.34 -13.77
CA TYR A 74 -3.32 -2.59 -14.06
C TYR A 74 -2.80 -2.66 -15.49
N LYS A 75 -3.54 -2.09 -16.46
CA LYS A 75 -3.07 -1.98 -17.84
C LYS A 75 -1.86 -1.06 -17.93
N SER A 76 -1.84 0.08 -17.23
CA SER A 76 -0.72 1.02 -17.25
C SER A 76 0.55 0.34 -16.73
N ILE A 77 0.46 -0.41 -15.63
CA ILE A 77 1.60 -1.19 -15.08
C ILE A 77 2.10 -2.26 -16.05
N ALA A 78 1.20 -3.08 -16.59
CA ALA A 78 1.57 -4.18 -17.49
C ALA A 78 2.13 -3.70 -18.84
N THR A 79 1.86 -2.44 -19.22
CA THR A 79 2.32 -1.85 -20.49
C THR A 79 3.54 -0.97 -20.35
N ILE A 80 4.11 -0.84 -19.14
CA ILE A 80 5.35 -0.09 -18.92
C ILE A 80 6.47 -0.70 -19.78
N PRO A 81 7.15 0.09 -20.63
CA PRO A 81 8.24 -0.41 -21.46
C PRO A 81 9.30 -1.17 -20.65
N THR A 82 9.80 -2.29 -21.18
CA THR A 82 10.79 -3.13 -20.49
C THR A 82 12.09 -2.40 -20.19
N ASN A 83 12.47 -1.46 -21.07
CA ASN A 83 13.65 -0.60 -20.92
C ASN A 83 13.49 0.53 -19.89
N LEU A 84 12.27 0.84 -19.45
CA LEU A 84 12.03 1.83 -18.41
C LEU A 84 12.22 1.17 -17.04
N LYS A 85 13.18 1.67 -16.26
CA LYS A 85 13.35 1.29 -14.86
C LYS A 85 12.64 2.30 -13.98
N PHE A 86 11.84 1.82 -13.04
CA PHE A 86 11.27 2.66 -12.00
C PHE A 86 11.29 1.91 -10.68
N GLN A 87 11.33 2.66 -9.59
CA GLN A 87 11.32 2.12 -8.24
C GLN A 87 10.57 3.08 -7.34
N GLU A 88 9.55 2.58 -6.65
CA GLU A 88 8.95 3.27 -5.51
C GLU A 88 9.56 2.69 -4.24
N LYS A 89 10.23 3.55 -3.48
CA LYS A 89 10.92 3.19 -2.25
C LYS A 89 10.07 3.64 -1.06
N ILE A 90 9.55 2.66 -0.32
CA ILE A 90 8.78 2.91 0.90
C ILE A 90 9.73 3.25 2.04
N LEU A 91 9.46 4.37 2.73
CA LEU A 91 10.31 4.90 3.78
C LEU A 91 9.91 4.40 5.17
N SER A 92 8.61 4.21 5.41
CA SER A 92 8.08 3.73 6.68
C SER A 92 6.66 3.19 6.53
N TYR A 93 6.21 2.47 7.55
CA TYR A 93 4.83 1.98 7.67
C TYR A 93 4.24 2.45 8.99
N SER A 94 3.14 3.20 8.94
CA SER A 94 2.29 3.47 10.11
C SER A 94 0.98 2.72 9.95
N ILE A 95 0.71 1.78 10.85
CA ILE A 95 -0.38 0.79 10.73
C ILE A 95 -1.38 0.97 11.87
N GLN A 96 -2.64 1.16 11.51
CA GLN A 96 -3.80 1.14 12.41
C GLN A 96 -4.70 -0.04 12.04
N ILE A 97 -5.21 -0.74 13.04
CA ILE A 97 -6.02 -1.95 12.85
C ILE A 97 -7.28 -1.82 13.71
N ASP A 98 -8.43 -2.08 13.11
CA ASP A 98 -9.71 -2.23 13.77
C ASP A 98 -10.37 -3.53 13.30
N GLY A 99 -10.15 -4.61 14.05
CA GLY A 99 -10.69 -5.94 13.74
C GLY A 99 -10.35 -6.40 12.31
N SER A 100 -11.35 -6.41 11.43
CA SER A 100 -11.24 -6.83 10.03
C SER A 100 -10.85 -5.70 9.06
N MET A 101 -10.53 -4.51 9.56
CA MET A 101 -10.11 -3.35 8.77
C MET A 101 -8.73 -2.88 9.22
N ALA A 102 -7.94 -2.37 8.28
CA ALA A 102 -6.69 -1.69 8.59
C ALA A 102 -6.44 -0.49 7.68
N HIS A 103 -5.76 0.50 8.23
CA HIS A 103 -5.18 1.61 7.47
C HIS A 103 -3.67 1.59 7.57
N VAL A 104 -3.00 1.81 6.44
CA VAL A 104 -1.53 1.86 6.39
C VAL A 104 -1.08 3.10 5.64
N TRP A 105 -0.31 3.94 6.33
CA TRP A 105 0.28 5.17 5.81
C TRP A 105 1.76 4.94 5.49
N THR A 106 2.14 5.10 4.22
CA THR A 106 3.48 4.76 3.74
C THR A 106 4.09 5.91 2.91
N PRO A 107 4.90 6.78 3.52
CA PRO A 107 5.70 7.76 2.78
C PRO A 107 6.64 7.08 1.79
N TYR A 108 6.83 7.66 0.61
CA TYR A 108 7.64 7.08 -0.45
C TYR A 108 8.49 8.10 -1.22
N GLU A 109 9.53 7.58 -1.87
CA GLU A 109 10.30 8.23 -2.93
C GLU A 109 10.14 7.44 -4.23
N PHE A 110 9.85 8.12 -5.34
CA PHE A 110 9.68 7.47 -6.65
C PHE A 110 10.83 7.84 -7.58
N TYR A 111 11.51 6.82 -8.09
CA TYR A 111 12.68 6.94 -8.97
C TYR A 111 12.35 6.41 -10.36
N VAL A 112 12.86 7.10 -11.38
CA VAL A 112 12.83 6.66 -12.78
C VAL A 112 14.25 6.71 -13.32
N ASN A 113 14.74 5.59 -13.85
CA ASN A 113 16.12 5.42 -14.29
C ASN A 113 17.12 5.97 -13.26
N ASP A 114 16.93 5.55 -12.00
CA ASP A 114 17.75 5.89 -10.83
C ASP A 114 17.77 7.38 -10.44
N LYS A 115 16.89 8.20 -11.04
CA LYS A 115 16.70 9.61 -10.69
C LYS A 115 15.40 9.82 -9.93
N LEU A 116 15.45 10.57 -8.84
CA LEU A 116 14.26 10.96 -8.09
C LEU A 116 13.32 11.75 -9.01
N SER A 117 12.09 11.28 -9.14
CA SER A 117 11.06 11.89 -9.97
C SER A 117 10.04 12.68 -9.15
N HIS A 118 9.60 12.11 -8.02
CA HIS A 118 8.66 12.72 -7.10
C HIS A 118 8.68 11.96 -5.78
N SER A 119 8.07 12.55 -4.75
CA SER A 119 7.83 11.91 -3.46
C SER A 119 6.37 12.06 -3.07
N GLY A 120 5.96 11.30 -2.07
CA GLY A 120 4.56 11.20 -1.75
C GLY A 120 4.29 10.41 -0.49
N VAL A 121 3.00 10.17 -0.28
CA VAL A 121 2.52 9.21 0.69
C VAL A 121 1.39 8.43 0.05
N ASN A 122 1.44 7.11 0.17
CA ASN A 122 0.28 6.25 -0.05
C ASN A 122 -0.47 6.03 1.26
N ALA A 123 -1.80 6.02 1.18
CA ALA A 123 -2.69 5.57 2.23
C ALA A 123 -3.49 4.37 1.71
N PHE A 124 -3.20 3.20 2.27
CA PHE A 124 -3.92 1.97 1.98
C PHE A 124 -5.04 1.75 3.00
N THR A 125 -6.19 1.28 2.53
CA THR A 125 -7.21 0.64 3.36
C THR A 125 -7.30 -0.82 2.97
N LEU A 126 -7.26 -1.69 3.97
CA LEU A 126 -7.32 -3.14 3.81
C LEU A 126 -8.51 -3.72 4.56
N PHE A 127 -9.06 -4.78 3.99
CA PHE A 127 -10.12 -5.61 4.56
C PHE A 127 -9.62 -7.04 4.73
N LYS A 128 -9.95 -7.68 5.86
CA LYS A 128 -9.61 -9.08 6.14
C LYS A 128 -10.73 -9.99 5.64
N GLU A 129 -10.50 -10.63 4.50
CA GLU A 129 -11.40 -11.57 3.85
C GLU A 129 -10.87 -13.01 4.03
N ASN A 130 -11.64 -13.89 4.66
CA ASN A 130 -11.26 -15.31 4.88
C ASN A 130 -9.83 -15.45 5.45
N ASP A 131 -9.55 -14.69 6.50
CA ASP A 131 -8.24 -14.58 7.16
C ASP A 131 -7.08 -14.06 6.30
N LYS A 132 -7.36 -13.45 5.15
CA LYS A 132 -6.37 -12.82 4.28
C LYS A 132 -6.64 -11.33 4.12
N TRP A 133 -5.61 -10.51 4.24
CA TRP A 133 -5.72 -9.08 4.00
C TRP A 133 -5.78 -8.78 2.50
N LYS A 134 -6.69 -7.87 2.13
CA LYS A 134 -6.91 -7.41 0.75
C LYS A 134 -6.97 -5.89 0.73
N ILE A 135 -6.26 -5.27 -0.19
CA ILE A 135 -6.32 -3.83 -0.45
C ILE A 135 -7.66 -3.51 -1.10
N ILE A 136 -8.44 -2.63 -0.47
CA ILE A 136 -9.75 -2.18 -0.97
C ILE A 136 -9.73 -0.70 -1.39
N TYR A 137 -8.73 0.06 -0.95
CA TYR A 137 -8.58 1.46 -1.33
C TYR A 137 -7.11 1.86 -1.25
N LEU A 138 -6.64 2.57 -2.26
CA LEU A 138 -5.34 3.21 -2.29
C LEU A 138 -5.53 4.65 -2.78
N ILE A 139 -5.09 5.60 -1.96
CA ILE A 139 -4.93 6.99 -2.37
C ILE A 139 -3.48 7.42 -2.16
N ASP A 140 -2.93 8.16 -3.12
CA ASP A 140 -1.58 8.71 -3.01
C ASP A 140 -1.54 10.23 -3.14
N THR A 141 -0.54 10.85 -2.51
CA THR A 141 -0.15 12.24 -2.78
C THR A 141 1.11 12.25 -3.65
N ARG A 142 1.19 13.17 -4.62
CA ARG A 142 2.36 13.33 -5.50
C ARG A 142 2.92 14.74 -5.44
N ARG A 143 4.19 14.84 -5.06
CA ARG A 143 4.97 16.07 -4.92
C ARG A 143 6.19 15.99 -5.83
N LYS A 144 6.22 16.82 -6.88
CA LYS A 144 7.36 16.94 -7.79
C LYS A 144 8.35 17.98 -7.30
#